data_AF-A0AAW9J659-F1
#
_entry.id   AF-A0AAW9J659-F1
#
_cell.length_a   1.000
_cell.length_b   1.000
_cell.length_c   1.000
_cell.angle_alpha   90.00
_cell.angle_beta   90.00
_cell.angle_gamma   90.00
#
_symmetry.space_group_name_H-M   'P 1'
#
loop_
_entity.id
_entity.type
_entity.pdbx_description
1 polymer ?
#
loop_
_entity_poly.entity_id
_entity_poly.type
_entity_poly.pdbx_seq_one_letter_code
_entity_poly.pdbx_strand_id
1 'polypeptide(L)'
;MMSIVAIGALIICFAVVIGFNYNKKGRFKSKKIVAKMLTSNSLEYAPMEFNGNIYFPSRFKFPEKLKSEPLGTVEPKNMSFFVYLIMDHQIIADKTDSSNTHVKTLGDDSRFYSKAEFLENPNLSNNIFEKYSDFALCEGDEGKETKTQIDKDTLIKLEEKYGEVKYDKDDFNKVDKIYYIYGNYLNTQDAEFIGCILSYENKLYYGNLNNSMEGPLYEKINSILK
;
A
#
# COMPACT_ATOMS: atom_id res chain seq x y z
N MET A 1 -21.17 -39.10 -8.03
CA MET A 1 -21.62 -38.97 -6.62
C MET A 1 -20.43 -39.30 -5.72
N MET A 2 -19.91 -38.34 -4.94
CA MET A 2 -18.92 -38.67 -3.90
C MET A 2 -19.59 -39.49 -2.81
N SER A 3 -18.94 -40.56 -2.35
CA SER A 3 -19.45 -41.38 -1.25
C SER A 3 -19.41 -40.60 0.07
N ILE A 4 -20.32 -40.91 1.00
CA ILE A 4 -20.37 -40.30 2.34
C ILE A 4 -19.02 -40.44 3.06
N VAL A 5 -18.29 -41.51 2.81
CA VAL A 5 -16.94 -41.77 3.33
C VAL A 5 -15.92 -40.77 2.80
N ALA A 6 -15.98 -40.43 1.51
CA ALA A 6 -15.09 -39.44 0.89
C ALA A 6 -15.36 -38.02 1.41
N ILE A 7 -16.64 -37.67 1.63
CA ILE A 7 -17.03 -36.38 2.23
C ILE A 7 -16.52 -36.30 3.68
N GLY A 8 -16.70 -37.36 4.46
CA GLY A 8 -16.19 -37.44 5.84
C GLY A 8 -14.67 -37.30 5.92
N ALA A 9 -13.93 -37.96 5.03
CA ALA A 9 -12.47 -37.85 4.96
C ALA A 9 -12.00 -36.43 4.60
N LEU A 10 -12.68 -35.76 3.66
CA LEU A 10 -12.41 -34.37 3.30
C LEU A 10 -12.62 -33.41 4.48
N ILE A 11 -13.72 -33.58 5.21
CA ILE A 11 -14.01 -32.76 6.41
C ILE A 11 -12.94 -32.97 7.48
N ILE A 12 -12.53 -34.22 7.72
CA ILE A 12 -11.47 -34.54 8.69
C ILE A 12 -10.12 -33.96 8.24
N CYS A 13 -9.76 -34.09 6.96
CA CYS A 13 -8.55 -33.46 6.42
C CYS A 13 -8.59 -31.94 6.57
N PHE A 14 -9.74 -31.30 6.30
CA PHE A 14 -9.90 -29.86 6.46
C PHE A 14 -9.78 -29.45 7.93
N ALA A 15 -10.43 -30.18 8.84
CA ALA A 15 -10.36 -29.96 10.28
C ALA A 15 -8.95 -30.19 10.84
N VAL A 16 -8.22 -31.19 10.33
CA VAL A 16 -6.82 -31.44 10.70
C VAL A 16 -5.92 -30.34 10.17
N VAL A 17 -6.09 -29.87 8.93
CA VAL A 17 -5.31 -28.74 8.38
C VAL A 17 -5.58 -27.45 9.15
N ILE A 18 -6.84 -27.17 9.48
CA ILE A 18 -7.23 -26.03 10.33
C ILE A 18 -6.62 -26.19 11.72
N GLY A 19 -6.76 -27.36 12.35
CA GLY A 19 -6.27 -27.65 13.69
C GLY A 19 -4.74 -27.65 13.81
N PHE A 20 -4.02 -28.15 12.80
CA PHE A 20 -2.57 -28.14 12.75
C PHE A 20 -2.02 -26.72 12.56
N ASN A 21 -2.70 -25.90 11.76
CA ASN A 21 -2.44 -24.46 11.68
C ASN A 21 -2.78 -23.74 13.00
N TYR A 22 -3.79 -24.20 13.73
CA TYR A 22 -4.15 -23.71 15.08
C TYR A 22 -3.02 -23.97 16.11
N ASN A 23 -2.37 -25.14 16.03
CA ASN A 23 -1.40 -25.61 17.01
C ASN A 23 0.06 -25.20 16.74
N LYS A 24 0.42 -24.82 15.51
CA LYS A 24 1.69 -24.13 15.25
C LYS A 24 1.63 -22.72 15.88
N LYS A 25 1.93 -22.62 17.18
CA LYS A 25 2.13 -21.37 17.95
C LYS A 25 0.96 -20.38 17.97
N GLY A 26 -0.24 -20.79 18.42
CA GLY A 26 -1.28 -19.82 18.80
C GLY A 26 -1.68 -18.85 17.69
N ARG A 27 -1.58 -19.27 16.42
CA ARG A 27 -1.79 -18.47 15.20
C ARG A 27 -3.15 -17.77 15.11
N PHE A 28 -4.12 -18.18 15.94
CA PHE A 28 -5.43 -17.53 16.07
C PHE A 28 -5.66 -16.79 17.40
N LYS A 29 -4.81 -16.96 18.40
CA LYS A 29 -4.96 -16.29 19.71
C LYS A 29 -4.35 -14.88 19.75
N SER A 30 -3.65 -14.42 18.71
CA SER A 30 -3.00 -13.09 18.72
C SER A 30 -3.01 -12.29 17.41
N LYS A 31 -3.74 -12.69 16.36
CA LYS A 31 -3.88 -11.88 15.13
C LYS A 31 -4.91 -10.76 15.33
N LYS A 32 -4.64 -9.83 16.26
CA LYS A 32 -5.37 -8.56 16.29
C LYS A 32 -5.12 -7.89 14.94
N ILE A 33 -6.17 -7.75 14.13
CA ILE A 33 -6.11 -6.92 12.93
C ILE A 33 -5.89 -5.50 13.42
N VAL A 34 -4.73 -4.94 13.10
CA VAL A 34 -4.34 -3.59 13.51
C VAL A 34 -4.21 -2.65 12.31
N ALA A 35 -4.06 -3.21 11.11
CA ALA A 35 -3.94 -2.47 9.87
C ALA A 35 -4.82 -3.10 8.77
N LYS A 36 -5.17 -2.31 7.76
CA LYS A 36 -5.98 -2.74 6.61
C LYS A 36 -5.42 -2.15 5.32
N MET A 37 -5.27 -2.95 4.27
CA MET A 37 -4.94 -2.43 2.94
C MET A 37 -6.11 -1.64 2.38
N LEU A 38 -5.83 -0.47 1.81
CA LEU A 38 -6.83 0.45 1.27
C LEU A 38 -7.13 0.17 -0.21
N THR A 39 -6.23 -0.49 -0.93
CA THR A 39 -6.45 -0.96 -2.30
C THR A 39 -6.05 -2.44 -2.43
N SER A 40 -6.44 -3.06 -3.55
CA SER A 40 -6.10 -4.46 -3.82
C SER A 40 -4.59 -4.65 -3.97
N ASN A 41 -4.10 -5.82 -3.54
CA ASN A 41 -2.69 -6.21 -3.59
C ASN A 41 -2.14 -6.42 -5.02
N SER A 42 -2.89 -6.07 -6.08
CA SER A 42 -2.41 -6.08 -7.46
C SER A 42 -1.21 -5.16 -7.64
N LEU A 43 -1.17 -4.10 -6.85
CA LEU A 43 -0.03 -3.22 -6.75
C LEU A 43 0.88 -3.71 -5.64
N GLU A 44 2.14 -3.90 -5.98
CA GLU A 44 3.29 -3.91 -5.06
C GLU A 44 3.38 -2.65 -4.17
N TYR A 45 2.40 -1.74 -4.30
CA TYR A 45 2.35 -0.39 -3.80
C TYR A 45 1.07 -0.03 -3.02
N ALA A 46 0.22 -0.99 -2.68
CA ALA A 46 -1.06 -0.71 -2.03
C ALA A 46 -0.87 0.02 -0.67
N PRO A 47 -1.44 1.21 -0.46
CA PRO A 47 -1.40 1.88 0.83
C PRO A 47 -2.23 1.12 1.86
N MET A 48 -1.93 1.36 3.13
CA MET A 48 -2.66 0.77 4.25
C MET A 48 -3.04 1.81 5.30
N GLU A 49 -4.15 1.57 5.98
CA GLU A 49 -4.50 2.24 7.23
C GLU A 49 -3.91 1.47 8.40
N PHE A 50 -3.20 2.17 9.30
CA PHE A 50 -2.74 1.63 10.59
C PHE A 50 -2.88 2.71 11.66
N ASN A 51 -3.56 2.39 12.77
CA ASN A 51 -3.82 3.32 13.88
C ASN A 51 -4.34 4.70 13.44
N GLY A 52 -5.28 4.72 12.48
CA GLY A 52 -5.88 5.96 11.95
C GLY A 52 -4.96 6.79 11.05
N ASN A 53 -3.78 6.30 10.71
CA ASN A 53 -2.84 6.94 9.79
C ASN A 53 -2.75 6.13 8.50
N ILE A 54 -2.50 6.82 7.39
CA ILE A 54 -2.27 6.19 6.09
C ILE A 54 -0.77 6.01 5.90
N TYR A 55 -0.41 4.85 5.38
CA TYR A 55 0.95 4.45 5.09
C TYR A 55 1.09 4.08 3.63
N PHE A 56 2.18 4.53 3.01
CA PHE A 56 2.57 4.13 1.67
C PHE A 56 3.85 3.29 1.72
N PRO A 57 4.02 2.35 0.77
CA PRO A 57 5.27 1.62 0.62
C PRO A 57 6.44 2.59 0.42
N SER A 58 7.57 2.26 1.03
CA SER A 58 8.70 3.18 1.15
C SER A 58 10.02 2.44 1.32
N ARG A 59 11.13 3.08 0.95
CA ARG A 59 12.48 2.54 1.12
C ARG A 59 13.06 2.67 2.54
N PHE A 60 12.38 3.33 3.48
CA PHE A 60 12.92 3.62 4.80
C PHE A 60 12.90 2.35 5.67
N LYS A 61 14.09 1.82 5.96
CA LYS A 61 14.27 0.56 6.71
C LYS A 61 14.71 0.84 8.14
N PHE A 62 14.27 0.01 9.07
CA PHE A 62 14.74 0.01 10.46
C PHE A 62 15.46 -1.31 10.83
N PRO A 63 16.37 -1.30 11.83
CA PRO A 63 17.18 -2.48 12.17
C PRO A 63 16.34 -3.62 12.77
N GLU A 64 16.15 -4.69 12.00
CA GLU A 64 15.21 -5.77 12.35
C GLU A 64 15.62 -6.59 13.58
N LYS A 65 16.91 -6.88 13.76
CA LYS A 65 17.38 -7.95 14.67
C LYS A 65 17.36 -7.61 16.16
N LEU A 66 17.28 -6.33 16.56
CA LEU A 66 17.40 -5.93 17.98
C LEU A 66 16.33 -4.94 18.44
N LYS A 67 15.63 -4.29 17.51
CA LYS A 67 14.72 -3.19 17.82
C LYS A 67 13.31 -3.37 17.28
N SER A 68 12.97 -4.47 16.62
CA SER A 68 11.60 -4.64 16.11
C SER A 68 10.63 -5.21 17.17
N GLU A 69 9.38 -4.76 17.16
CA GLU A 69 8.28 -5.38 17.89
C GLU A 69 7.11 -5.78 16.97
N PRO A 70 6.44 -6.91 17.25
CA PRO A 70 5.22 -7.29 16.57
C PRO A 70 4.04 -6.44 17.03
N LEU A 71 3.33 -5.85 16.08
CA LEU A 71 2.19 -4.97 16.33
C LEU A 71 0.84 -5.68 16.13
N GLY A 72 0.79 -6.66 15.23
CA GLY A 72 -0.43 -7.40 14.90
C GLY A 72 -0.39 -7.90 13.47
N THR A 73 -1.54 -7.93 12.80
CA THR A 73 -1.64 -8.32 11.38
C THR A 73 -2.32 -7.27 10.52
N VAL A 74 -1.94 -7.24 9.25
CA VAL A 74 -2.60 -6.46 8.20
C VAL A 74 -3.71 -7.30 7.56
N GLU A 75 -4.89 -6.71 7.40
CA GLU A 75 -5.98 -7.28 6.62
C GLU A 75 -5.83 -6.87 5.14
N PRO A 76 -5.62 -7.82 4.22
CA PRO A 76 -5.57 -7.54 2.79
C PRO A 76 -6.95 -7.19 2.22
N LYS A 77 -6.99 -6.31 1.20
CA LYS A 77 -8.25 -5.97 0.50
C LYS A 77 -8.55 -7.02 -0.56
N ASN A 78 -9.82 -7.45 -0.64
CA ASN A 78 -10.33 -8.41 -1.64
C ASN A 78 -9.63 -9.78 -1.68
N MET A 79 -8.89 -10.16 -0.62
CA MET A 79 -8.26 -11.48 -0.54
C MET A 79 -9.25 -12.51 0.02
N SER A 80 -9.27 -13.71 -0.58
CA SER A 80 -10.10 -14.79 -0.05
C SER A 80 -9.67 -15.19 1.37
N PHE A 81 -10.65 -15.53 2.21
CA PHE A 81 -10.42 -15.94 3.59
C PHE A 81 -9.42 -17.11 3.69
N PHE A 82 -9.49 -18.09 2.79
CA PHE A 82 -8.59 -19.24 2.80
C PHE A 82 -7.12 -18.85 2.54
N VAL A 83 -6.87 -17.90 1.63
CA VAL A 83 -5.52 -17.38 1.36
C VAL A 83 -5.00 -16.58 2.56
N TYR A 84 -5.85 -15.76 3.17
CA TYR A 84 -5.50 -15.02 4.39
C TYR A 84 -5.08 -15.93 5.57
N LEU A 85 -5.69 -17.11 5.69
CA LEU A 85 -5.35 -18.07 6.76
C LEU A 85 -3.95 -18.65 6.63
N ILE A 86 -3.50 -18.89 5.40
CA ILE A 86 -2.25 -19.60 5.11
C ILE A 86 -1.06 -18.65 5.01
N MET A 87 -1.29 -17.37 4.67
CA MET A 87 -0.25 -16.37 4.55
C MET A 87 0.11 -15.74 5.91
N ASP A 88 1.38 -15.34 6.02
CA ASP A 88 1.83 -14.48 7.11
C ASP A 88 1.64 -13.02 6.69
N HIS A 89 0.95 -12.26 7.55
CA HIS A 89 0.60 -10.85 7.33
C HIS A 89 0.98 -10.01 8.54
N GLN A 90 1.97 -10.46 9.31
CA GLN A 90 2.40 -9.76 10.50
C GLN A 90 2.96 -8.38 10.14
N ILE A 91 2.66 -7.38 10.96
CA ILE A 91 3.27 -6.06 10.88
C ILE A 91 4.15 -5.83 12.11
N ILE A 92 5.34 -5.29 11.86
CA ILE A 92 6.33 -4.95 12.88
C ILE A 92 6.73 -3.48 12.75
N ALA A 93 7.20 -2.89 13.85
CA ALA A 93 7.78 -1.54 13.87
C ALA A 93 9.06 -1.49 14.70
N ASP A 94 9.77 -0.38 14.63
CA ASP A 94 10.91 -0.08 15.51
C ASP A 94 10.40 0.30 16.91
N LYS A 95 10.75 -0.49 17.93
CA LYS A 95 10.49 -0.26 19.36
C LYS A 95 10.96 1.09 19.87
N THR A 96 11.97 1.68 19.22
CA THR A 96 12.50 2.99 19.60
C THR A 96 11.70 4.14 18.99
N ASP A 97 10.85 3.85 18.02
CA ASP A 97 9.94 4.81 17.40
C ASP A 97 8.50 4.60 17.91
N SER A 98 8.19 5.23 19.04
CA SER A 98 6.84 5.20 19.61
C SER A 98 5.74 5.75 18.68
N SER A 99 6.13 6.54 17.66
CA SER A 99 5.19 7.09 16.70
C SER A 99 4.82 6.10 15.59
N ASN A 100 5.59 5.02 15.44
CA ASN A 100 5.50 4.08 14.32
C ASN A 100 5.52 4.79 12.96
N THR A 101 6.43 5.75 12.77
CA THR A 101 6.62 6.45 11.50
C THR A 101 6.91 5.47 10.37
N HIS A 102 7.71 4.44 10.66
CA HIS A 102 8.01 3.35 9.74
C HIS A 102 7.55 2.00 10.29
N VAL A 103 7.00 1.17 9.42
CA VAL A 103 6.54 -0.18 9.74
C VAL A 103 6.92 -1.14 8.61
N LYS A 104 6.97 -2.44 8.90
CA LYS A 104 7.30 -3.47 7.93
C LYS A 104 6.26 -4.59 7.99
N THR A 105 5.75 -5.02 6.84
CA THR A 105 5.00 -6.27 6.71
C THR A 105 5.98 -7.44 6.60
N LEU A 106 5.66 -8.54 7.28
CA LEU A 106 6.39 -9.80 7.21
C LEU A 106 5.56 -10.83 6.44
N GLY A 107 6.25 -11.70 5.72
CA GLY A 107 5.67 -12.67 4.80
C GLY A 107 6.54 -12.83 3.55
N ASP A 108 6.03 -13.57 2.57
CA ASP A 108 6.74 -13.79 1.30
C ASP A 108 6.97 -12.49 0.52
N ASP A 109 6.05 -11.51 0.67
CA ASP A 109 6.14 -10.17 0.07
C ASP A 109 6.41 -9.09 1.14
N SER A 110 7.43 -9.30 1.96
CA SER A 110 7.76 -8.35 3.03
C SER A 110 8.10 -6.96 2.46
N ARG A 111 7.45 -5.90 2.96
CA ARG A 111 7.70 -4.51 2.52
C ARG A 111 7.74 -3.52 3.65
N PHE A 112 8.50 -2.45 3.44
CA PHE A 112 8.54 -1.30 4.33
C PHE A 112 7.51 -0.27 3.92
N TYR A 113 6.93 0.38 4.92
CA TYR A 113 5.92 1.40 4.78
C TYR A 113 6.26 2.58 5.69
N SER A 114 5.90 3.78 5.26
CA SER A 114 6.05 5.01 6.04
C SER A 114 4.73 5.76 6.10
N LYS A 115 4.50 6.50 7.19
CA LYS A 115 3.35 7.40 7.30
C LYS A 115 3.33 8.38 6.12
N ALA A 116 2.14 8.63 5.59
CA ALA A 116 1.94 9.63 4.55
C ALA A 116 2.48 11.00 4.96
N GLU A 117 2.17 11.46 6.18
CA GLU A 117 2.67 12.73 6.75
C GLU A 117 4.20 12.84 6.72
N PHE A 118 4.92 11.73 6.93
CA PHE A 118 6.38 11.73 6.82
C PHE A 118 6.84 11.88 5.37
N LEU A 119 6.19 11.16 4.44
CA LEU A 119 6.54 11.14 3.01
C LEU A 119 6.22 12.44 2.29
N GLU A 120 5.17 13.14 2.71
CA GLU A 120 4.75 14.45 2.19
C GLU A 120 5.69 15.60 2.58
N ASN A 121 6.76 15.32 3.34
CA ASN A 121 7.74 16.34 3.69
C ASN A 121 8.39 16.93 2.42
N PRO A 122 8.30 18.26 2.19
CA PRO A 122 8.81 18.88 0.96
C PRO A 122 10.30 18.62 0.72
N ASN A 123 11.10 18.45 1.78
CA ASN A 123 12.52 18.12 1.64
C ASN A 123 12.72 16.71 1.04
N LEU A 124 11.83 15.76 1.33
CA LEU A 124 11.89 14.43 0.72
C LEU A 124 11.54 14.51 -0.77
N SER A 125 10.44 15.16 -1.14
CA SER A 125 10.07 15.37 -2.55
C SER A 125 11.21 16.04 -3.33
N ASN A 126 11.80 17.11 -2.78
CA ASN A 126 12.95 17.80 -3.40
C ASN A 126 14.16 16.88 -3.57
N ASN A 127 14.51 16.10 -2.54
CA ASN A 127 15.62 15.13 -2.63
C ASN A 127 15.35 14.06 -3.71
N ILE A 128 14.11 13.58 -3.84
CA ILE A 128 13.73 12.62 -4.88
C ILE A 128 13.91 13.27 -6.27
N PHE A 129 13.46 14.50 -6.44
CA PHE A 129 13.60 15.25 -7.69
C PHE A 129 15.06 15.52 -8.06
N GLU A 130 15.95 15.76 -7.09
CA GLU A 130 17.39 15.91 -7.35
C GLU A 130 18.05 14.59 -7.74
N LYS A 131 17.62 13.49 -7.13
CA LYS A 131 18.23 12.16 -7.29
C LYS A 131 17.80 11.44 -8.56
N TYR A 132 16.56 11.64 -9.01
CA TYR A 132 15.96 10.87 -10.10
C TYR A 132 15.55 11.75 -11.28
N SER A 133 15.72 11.21 -12.48
CA SER A 133 15.25 11.80 -13.74
C SER A 133 13.94 11.19 -14.22
N ASP A 134 13.65 9.95 -13.81
CA ASP A 134 12.53 9.16 -14.32
C ASP A 134 11.46 8.92 -13.27
N PHE A 135 10.23 9.25 -13.64
CA PHE A 135 9.05 9.15 -12.81
C PHE A 135 7.92 8.48 -13.56
N ALA A 136 7.04 7.80 -12.84
CA ALA A 136 5.87 7.18 -13.42
C ALA A 136 4.64 7.34 -12.54
N LEU A 137 3.50 7.39 -13.22
CA LEU A 137 2.17 7.11 -12.71
C LEU A 137 1.96 5.60 -12.79
N CYS A 138 1.85 4.96 -11.64
CA CYS A 138 1.62 3.53 -11.49
C CYS A 138 0.15 3.28 -11.13
N GLU A 139 -0.58 2.60 -12.01
CA GLU A 139 -1.94 2.10 -11.78
C GLU A 139 -1.88 0.57 -11.77
N GLY A 140 -2.70 -0.08 -10.95
CA GLY A 140 -2.81 -1.53 -11.02
C GLY A 140 -4.15 -2.04 -10.57
N ASP A 141 -4.72 -2.89 -11.40
CA ASP A 141 -5.98 -3.59 -11.13
C ASP A 141 -5.77 -5.08 -11.39
N GLU A 142 -6.23 -5.90 -10.45
CA GLU A 142 -6.27 -7.37 -10.49
C GLU A 142 -5.25 -8.06 -11.43
N GLY A 143 -3.95 -7.88 -11.14
CA GLY A 143 -2.86 -8.58 -11.84
C GLY A 143 -2.31 -7.91 -13.10
N LYS A 144 -2.75 -6.68 -13.41
CA LYS A 144 -2.13 -5.83 -14.43
C LYS A 144 -1.65 -4.53 -13.81
N GLU A 145 -0.36 -4.27 -13.95
CA GLU A 145 0.27 -2.99 -13.58
C GLU A 145 0.55 -2.19 -14.86
N THR A 146 0.11 -0.94 -14.87
CA THR A 146 0.40 0.03 -15.93
C THR A 146 1.29 1.11 -15.37
N LYS A 147 2.40 1.38 -16.04
CA LYS A 147 3.37 2.42 -15.70
C LYS A 147 3.41 3.44 -16.82
N THR A 148 2.94 4.64 -16.54
CA THR A 148 2.93 5.73 -17.51
C THR A 148 3.93 6.79 -17.10
N GLN A 149 4.91 7.07 -17.96
CA GLN A 149 5.96 8.04 -17.66
C GLN A 149 5.38 9.45 -17.51
N ILE A 150 5.89 10.19 -16.53
CA ILE A 150 5.55 11.59 -16.27
C ILE A 150 6.83 12.41 -16.11
N ASP A 151 6.82 13.63 -16.65
CA ASP A 151 7.98 14.52 -16.56
C ASP A 151 8.10 15.19 -15.19
N LYS A 152 9.34 15.42 -14.76
CA LYS A 152 9.68 16.05 -13.49
C LYS A 152 9.05 17.43 -13.32
N ASP A 153 9.01 18.24 -14.38
CA ASP A 153 8.46 19.60 -14.33
C ASP A 153 6.96 19.59 -14.01
N THR A 154 6.23 18.60 -14.51
CA THR A 154 4.82 18.40 -14.18
C THR A 154 4.64 18.01 -12.72
N LEU A 155 5.52 17.16 -12.17
CA LEU A 155 5.48 16.79 -10.75
C LEU A 155 5.80 17.97 -9.83
N ILE A 156 6.82 18.78 -10.16
CA ILE A 156 7.15 19.99 -9.41
C ILE A 156 5.93 20.94 -9.37
N LYS A 157 5.22 21.12 -10.49
CA LYS A 157 4.00 21.95 -10.52
C LYS A 157 2.85 21.39 -9.69
N LEU A 158 2.76 20.06 -9.54
CA LEU A 158 1.78 19.44 -8.63
C LEU A 158 2.13 19.77 -7.18
N GLU A 159 3.39 19.55 -6.80
CA GLU A 159 3.89 19.84 -5.44
C GLU A 159 3.79 21.33 -5.10
N GLU A 160 4.13 22.24 -6.02
CA GLU A 160 4.00 23.69 -5.81
C GLU A 160 2.54 24.13 -5.64
N LYS A 161 1.61 23.48 -6.34
CA LYS A 161 0.19 23.86 -6.33
C LYS A 161 -0.54 23.31 -5.11
N TYR A 162 -0.30 22.06 -4.74
CA TYR A 162 -1.07 21.37 -3.70
C TYR A 162 -0.31 21.23 -2.39
N GLY A 163 1.03 21.26 -2.43
CA GLY A 163 1.87 21.09 -1.25
C GLY A 163 1.63 19.77 -0.53
N GLU A 164 1.84 19.79 0.78
CA GLU A 164 1.64 18.63 1.65
C GLU A 164 0.17 18.18 1.64
N VAL A 165 -0.06 16.93 1.26
CA VAL A 165 -1.41 16.35 1.20
C VAL A 165 -1.75 15.63 2.49
N LYS A 166 -2.90 16.00 3.08
CA LYS A 166 -3.56 15.15 4.06
C LYS A 166 -4.48 14.13 3.38
N TYR A 167 -4.09 12.87 3.40
CA TYR A 167 -4.87 11.78 2.82
C TYR A 167 -6.06 11.38 3.70
N ASP A 168 -7.18 11.03 3.06
CA ASP A 168 -8.36 10.44 3.70
C ASP A 168 -8.55 9.00 3.20
N LYS A 169 -8.75 8.07 4.12
CA LYS A 169 -8.93 6.65 3.79
C LYS A 169 -10.23 6.41 3.04
N ASP A 170 -11.24 7.25 3.26
CA ASP A 170 -12.55 7.09 2.65
C ASP A 170 -12.49 7.43 1.15
N ASP A 171 -11.53 8.25 0.74
CA ASP A 171 -11.31 8.58 -0.68
C ASP A 171 -10.90 7.34 -1.48
N PHE A 172 -10.01 6.51 -0.93
CA PHE A 172 -9.53 5.26 -1.56
C PHE A 172 -10.64 4.22 -1.80
N ASN A 173 -11.81 4.38 -1.17
CA ASN A 173 -12.97 3.50 -1.37
C ASN A 173 -14.01 4.07 -2.34
N LYS A 174 -13.94 5.37 -2.67
CA LYS A 174 -14.91 6.05 -3.54
C LYS A 174 -14.41 6.17 -4.97
N VAL A 175 -13.10 6.31 -5.13
CA VAL A 175 -12.45 6.62 -6.42
C VAL A 175 -12.54 5.48 -7.40
N ASP A 176 -12.66 5.83 -8.68
CA ASP A 176 -12.70 4.87 -9.79
C ASP A 176 -11.31 4.27 -10.04
N LYS A 177 -10.28 5.12 -9.98
CA LYS A 177 -8.88 4.75 -10.23
C LYS A 177 -7.91 5.56 -9.37
N ILE A 178 -6.76 4.96 -9.11
CA ILE A 178 -5.65 5.59 -8.39
C ILE A 178 -4.37 5.40 -9.19
N TYR A 179 -3.68 6.52 -9.42
CA TYR A 179 -2.38 6.56 -10.07
C TYR A 179 -1.34 7.01 -9.03
N TYR A 180 -0.54 6.07 -8.52
CA TYR A 180 0.51 6.38 -7.57
C TYR A 180 1.73 6.95 -8.29
N ILE A 181 2.31 8.02 -7.75
CA ILE A 181 3.47 8.69 -8.33
C ILE A 181 4.71 8.19 -7.61
N TYR A 182 5.63 7.60 -8.38
CA TYR A 182 6.88 7.08 -7.87
C TYR A 182 8.09 7.62 -8.64
N GLY A 183 9.13 7.99 -7.91
CA GLY A 183 10.50 8.01 -8.41
C GLY A 183 11.11 6.62 -8.35
N ASN A 184 12.09 6.32 -9.20
CA ASN A 184 12.79 5.02 -9.22
C ASN A 184 11.86 3.80 -9.42
N TYR A 185 10.77 3.99 -10.15
CA TYR A 185 9.68 3.02 -10.31
C TYR A 185 10.06 1.70 -11.04
N LEU A 186 11.27 1.63 -11.61
CA LEU A 186 11.82 0.41 -12.23
C LEU A 186 12.33 -0.59 -11.20
N ASN A 187 12.68 -0.14 -9.99
CA ASN A 187 13.06 -1.02 -8.87
C ASN A 187 12.02 -0.88 -7.75
N THR A 188 11.12 -1.86 -7.66
CA THR A 188 9.95 -1.75 -6.78
C THR A 188 10.26 -1.76 -5.29
N GLN A 189 11.43 -2.26 -4.89
CA GLN A 189 11.86 -2.25 -3.48
C GLN A 189 12.44 -0.89 -3.05
N ASP A 190 12.97 -0.13 -4.00
CA ASP A 190 13.60 1.17 -3.77
C ASP A 190 12.83 2.33 -4.42
N ALA A 191 11.59 2.07 -4.86
CA ALA A 191 10.70 3.10 -5.38
C ALA A 191 10.39 4.10 -4.27
N GLU A 192 10.43 5.39 -4.61
CA GLU A 192 10.19 6.48 -3.66
C GLU A 192 8.85 7.13 -4.00
N PHE A 193 7.89 6.98 -3.08
CA PHE A 193 6.56 7.57 -3.21
C PHE A 193 6.67 9.10 -3.17
N ILE A 194 5.94 9.77 -4.07
CA ILE A 194 5.85 11.23 -4.15
C ILE A 194 4.44 11.69 -3.82
N GLY A 195 3.42 11.03 -4.37
CA GLY A 195 2.02 11.40 -4.21
C GLY A 195 1.11 10.47 -4.99
N CYS A 196 -0.16 10.81 -5.12
CA CYS A 196 -1.05 10.08 -6.03
C CYS A 196 -2.07 10.98 -6.73
N ILE A 197 -2.61 10.49 -7.83
CA ILE A 197 -3.72 11.12 -8.54
C ILE A 197 -4.94 10.21 -8.43
N LEU A 198 -6.05 10.76 -7.95
CA LEU A 198 -7.32 10.07 -7.82
C LEU A 198 -8.22 10.44 -8.99
N SER A 199 -8.83 9.45 -9.64
CA SER A 199 -9.88 9.65 -10.63
C SER A 199 -11.23 9.37 -10.01
N TYR A 200 -12.14 10.33 -10.05
CA TYR A 200 -13.50 10.20 -9.51
C TYR A 200 -14.47 11.06 -10.31
N GLU A 201 -15.57 10.46 -10.79
CA GLU A 201 -16.63 11.16 -11.54
C GLU A 201 -16.09 11.98 -12.74
N ASN A 202 -15.17 11.40 -13.52
CA ASN A 202 -14.49 12.03 -14.67
C ASN A 202 -13.66 13.28 -14.31
N LYS A 203 -13.28 13.44 -13.05
CA LYS A 203 -12.35 14.48 -12.58
C LYS A 203 -11.10 13.82 -12.01
N LEU A 204 -10.02 14.60 -12.00
CA LEU A 204 -8.75 14.20 -11.39
C LEU A 204 -8.51 15.05 -10.14
N TYR A 205 -7.94 14.42 -9.12
CA TYR A 205 -7.63 15.04 -7.84
C TYR A 205 -6.22 14.67 -7.40
N TYR A 206 -5.50 15.57 -6.74
CA TYR A 206 -4.15 15.30 -6.25
C TYR A 206 -4.18 14.86 -4.78
N GLY A 207 -3.93 13.57 -4.55
CA GLY A 207 -3.77 12.96 -3.23
C GLY A 207 -5.06 12.72 -2.44
N ASN A 208 -6.00 13.68 -2.43
CA ASN A 208 -7.32 13.57 -1.79
C ASN A 208 -8.43 14.23 -2.64
N LEU A 209 -9.69 13.91 -2.38
CA LEU A 209 -10.84 14.41 -3.14
C LEU A 209 -11.16 15.90 -2.93
N ASN A 210 -10.48 16.59 -2.01
CA ASN A 210 -10.61 18.05 -1.85
C ASN A 210 -9.68 18.82 -2.82
N ASN A 211 -8.65 18.16 -3.35
CA ASN A 211 -7.62 18.75 -4.21
C ASN A 211 -7.95 18.56 -5.70
N SER A 212 -9.08 19.12 -6.15
CA SER A 212 -9.52 19.03 -7.55
C SER A 212 -8.50 19.66 -8.52
N MET A 213 -8.15 18.93 -9.58
CA MET A 213 -7.27 19.40 -10.64
C MET A 213 -8.05 20.16 -11.69
N GLU A 214 -7.52 21.33 -12.07
CA GLU A 214 -8.12 22.22 -13.06
C GLU A 214 -7.05 22.90 -13.92
N GLY A 215 -7.48 23.41 -15.07
CA GLY A 215 -6.66 24.20 -15.98
C GLY A 215 -5.56 23.38 -16.70
N PRO A 216 -4.44 24.02 -17.06
CA PRO A 216 -3.40 23.39 -17.89
C PRO A 216 -2.79 22.12 -17.27
N LEU A 217 -2.72 22.05 -15.93
CA LEU A 217 -2.16 20.90 -15.24
C LEU A 217 -3.09 19.68 -15.34
N TYR A 218 -4.41 19.89 -15.26
CA TYR A 218 -5.40 18.85 -15.51
C TYR A 218 -5.32 18.35 -16.95
N GLU A 219 -5.29 19.25 -17.94
CA GLU A 219 -5.22 18.87 -19.35
C GLU A 219 -3.97 18.05 -19.66
N LYS A 220 -2.82 18.46 -19.12
CA LYS A 220 -1.54 17.75 -19.25
C LYS A 220 -1.63 16.33 -18.67
N ILE A 221 -2.05 16.17 -17.42
CA ILE A 221 -2.17 14.84 -16.80
C ILE A 221 -3.20 13.99 -17.53
N ASN A 222 -4.36 14.54 -17.86
CA ASN A 222 -5.41 13.81 -18.57
C ASN A 222 -4.95 13.36 -19.97
N SER A 223 -4.04 14.09 -20.61
CA SER A 223 -3.43 13.65 -21.89
C SER A 223 -2.44 12.49 -21.72
N ILE A 224 -1.79 12.39 -20.56
CA ILE A 224 -0.85 11.31 -20.23
C ILE A 224 -1.61 10.03 -19.88
N LEU A 225 -2.78 10.15 -19.24
CA LEU A 225 -3.58 9.01 -18.77
C LEU A 225 -4.49 8.37 -19.83
N LYS A 226 -4.60 8.97 -21.02
CA LYS A 226 -5.41 8.46 -22.15
C LYS A 226 -4.59 7.58 -23.08
#